data_AF-A0A1J4RJQ0-F1
#
_entry.id   AF-A0A1J4RJQ0-F1
#
_cell.length_a   1.000
_cell.length_b   1.000
_cell.length_c   1.000
_cell.angle_alpha   90.00
_cell.angle_beta   90.00
_cell.angle_gamma   90.00
#
_symmetry.space_group_name_H-M   'P 1'
#
loop_
_entity.id
_entity.type
_entity.pdbx_description
1 polymer ?
#
loop_
_entity_poly.entity_id
_entity_poly.type
_entity_poly.pdbx_seq_one_letter_code
_entity_poly.pdbx_strand_id
1 'polypeptide(L)'
;MYVIDASASSAIYVSSGICGAATTGGTAGTITILKHEYVGSACMLQFYFIPNNTVTGTTIGVGPFSSIVGEDVIVLGAQVEYAPFPTSFIVTGNGSVTRGPDRFLIPTSTWFNNTTSSWNAYFDGGRESTQGYYGRVISFAGSGTFLSTDCGNTTKIGTWNGTSNVCKDTGIDYYTMSGGAAAAYDEGMMTRSITGRGLPPVDGSYTGSYSTTGNIGIGGNSGSATNMLNGHIQKLKYYPARVLDAQLQLLTQ
;
A
#
# COMPACT_ATOMS: atom_id res chain seq x y z
N MET A 1 -22.40 12.62 18.76
CA MET A 1 -21.82 13.98 18.76
C MET A 1 -20.71 13.99 19.80
N TYR A 2 -19.47 13.76 19.37
CA TYR A 2 -18.30 13.91 20.24
C TYR A 2 -18.05 15.40 20.40
N VAL A 3 -18.30 15.95 21.58
CA VAL A 3 -17.89 17.32 21.91
C VAL A 3 -16.40 17.24 22.19
N ILE A 4 -15.59 17.63 21.22
CA ILE A 4 -14.17 17.91 21.46
C ILE A 4 -14.14 19.29 22.11
N ASP A 5 -13.70 19.35 23.36
CA ASP A 5 -13.43 20.60 24.08
C ASP A 5 -12.27 21.32 23.37
N ALA A 6 -12.62 22.22 22.45
CA ALA A 6 -11.64 22.94 21.64
C ALA A 6 -11.42 24.34 22.22
N SER A 7 -10.14 24.70 22.40
CA SER A 7 -9.74 26.02 22.89
C SER A 7 -9.96 27.15 21.86
N ALA A 8 -10.21 26.80 20.60
CA ALA A 8 -10.67 27.72 19.55
C ALA A 8 -11.44 26.97 18.43
N SER A 9 -12.27 27.69 17.69
CA SER A 9 -12.97 27.17 16.50
C SER A 9 -12.74 28.04 15.26
N SER A 10 -12.68 27.39 14.10
CA SER A 10 -12.84 28.02 12.79
C SER A 10 -14.03 27.37 12.08
N ALA A 11 -14.70 28.10 11.21
CA ALA A 11 -15.90 27.63 10.52
C ALA A 11 -15.86 28.02 9.05
N ILE A 12 -16.45 27.15 8.25
CA ILE A 12 -16.79 27.40 6.86
C ILE A 12 -18.31 27.53 6.79
N TYR A 13 -18.76 28.67 6.28
CA TYR A 13 -20.16 28.94 6.08
C TYR A 13 -20.48 28.81 4.60
N VAL A 14 -21.43 27.94 4.26
CA VAL A 14 -21.91 27.74 2.89
C VAL A 14 -23.32 28.32 2.77
N SER A 15 -23.58 29.11 1.73
CA SER A 15 -24.93 29.60 1.47
C SER A 15 -25.85 28.46 1.01
N SER A 16 -27.09 28.44 1.51
CA SER A 16 -28.14 27.55 1.04
C SER A 16 -28.27 27.56 -0.50
N GLY A 17 -28.30 26.37 -1.11
CA GLY A 17 -28.74 26.16 -2.49
C GLY A 17 -27.79 26.57 -3.62
N ILE A 18 -26.62 27.16 -3.35
CA ILE A 18 -25.67 27.56 -4.41
C ILE A 18 -24.26 27.08 -4.05
N CYS A 19 -23.80 26.05 -4.76
CA CYS A 19 -22.39 25.71 -4.78
C CYS A 19 -21.60 26.83 -5.49
N GLY A 20 -20.54 27.34 -4.84
CA GLY A 20 -19.72 28.44 -5.33
C GLY A 20 -19.60 29.66 -4.41
N ALA A 21 -20.41 29.76 -3.36
CA ALA A 21 -20.28 30.80 -2.34
C ALA A 21 -20.03 30.19 -0.96
N ALA A 22 -18.77 30.18 -0.53
CA ALA A 22 -18.37 29.80 0.82
C ALA A 22 -17.56 30.94 1.44
N THR A 23 -17.81 31.23 2.70
CA THR A 23 -17.03 32.18 3.50
C THR A 23 -16.39 31.45 4.67
N THR A 24 -15.29 31.99 5.17
CA THR A 24 -14.54 31.40 6.28
C THR A 24 -14.49 32.38 7.44
N GLY A 25 -14.39 31.86 8.66
CA GLY A 25 -14.24 32.69 9.85
C GLY A 25 -13.72 31.91 11.05
N GLY A 26 -13.39 32.63 12.12
CA GLY A 26 -12.95 32.06 13.39
C GLY A 26 -11.48 32.31 13.70
N THR A 27 -11.02 31.81 14.85
CA THR A 27 -9.73 32.17 15.47
C THR A 27 -8.77 31.01 15.58
N ALA A 28 -9.21 29.79 15.26
CA ALA A 28 -8.40 28.59 15.40
C ALA A 28 -7.34 28.43 14.29
N GLY A 29 -7.43 29.23 13.22
CA GLY A 29 -6.49 29.22 12.12
C GLY A 29 -7.09 29.79 10.84
N THR A 30 -6.25 29.90 9.80
CA THR A 30 -6.65 30.42 8.49
C THR A 30 -7.21 29.30 7.63
N ILE A 31 -8.42 29.49 7.08
CA ILE A 31 -9.00 28.59 6.08
C ILE A 31 -8.95 29.28 4.71
N THR A 32 -8.32 28.61 3.74
CA THR A 32 -8.27 29.03 2.34
C THR A 32 -9.10 28.06 1.51
N ILE A 33 -10.19 28.55 0.89
CA ILE A 33 -11.00 27.73 -0.01
C ILE A 33 -10.22 27.53 -1.32
N LEU A 34 -10.01 26.27 -1.69
CA LEU A 34 -9.30 25.87 -2.91
C LEU A 34 -10.28 25.57 -4.04
N LYS A 35 -11.38 24.91 -3.73
CA LYS A 35 -12.39 24.49 -4.71
C LYS A 35 -13.77 24.47 -4.08
N HIS A 36 -14.77 24.88 -4.84
CA HIS A 36 -16.18 24.84 -4.44
C HIS A 36 -17.01 24.61 -5.70
N GLU A 37 -17.43 23.36 -5.95
CA GLU A 37 -18.07 22.97 -7.21
C GLU A 37 -19.09 21.83 -7.03
N TYR A 38 -19.99 21.70 -8.00
CA TYR A 38 -20.91 20.57 -8.03
C TYR A 38 -20.20 19.27 -8.45
N VAL A 39 -20.49 18.20 -7.73
CA VAL A 39 -20.15 16.81 -8.08
C VAL A 39 -21.44 16.01 -8.07
N GLY A 40 -22.05 15.85 -9.25
CA GLY A 40 -23.41 15.30 -9.36
C GLY A 40 -24.44 16.22 -8.72
N SER A 41 -25.25 15.70 -7.79
CA SER A 41 -26.22 16.48 -7.01
C SER A 41 -25.67 17.04 -5.69
N ALA A 42 -24.40 16.75 -5.37
CA ALA A 42 -23.74 17.24 -4.17
C ALA A 42 -22.81 18.42 -4.50
N CYS A 43 -22.53 19.24 -3.49
CA CYS A 43 -21.53 20.29 -3.57
C CYS A 43 -20.26 19.83 -2.85
N MET A 44 -19.13 19.87 -3.54
CA MET A 44 -17.82 19.56 -2.97
C MET A 44 -17.11 20.85 -2.60
N LEU A 45 -16.60 20.90 -1.36
CA LEU A 45 -15.74 21.96 -0.87
C LEU A 45 -14.36 21.39 -0.55
N GLN A 46 -13.33 21.94 -1.19
CA GLN A 46 -11.94 21.67 -0.88
C GLN A 46 -11.32 22.94 -0.28
N PHE A 47 -10.64 22.80 0.86
CA PHE A 47 -9.98 23.91 1.54
C PHE A 47 -8.66 23.47 2.16
N TYR A 48 -7.79 24.44 2.39
CA TYR A 48 -6.58 24.29 3.17
C TYR A 48 -6.77 24.98 4.52
N PHE A 49 -6.33 24.34 5.60
CA PHE A 49 -6.39 24.88 6.94
C PHE A 49 -4.98 24.98 7.53
N ILE A 50 -4.62 26.18 7.99
CA ILE A 50 -3.39 26.42 8.76
C ILE A 50 -3.81 26.69 10.21
N PRO A 51 -3.64 25.73 11.13
CA PRO A 51 -3.91 25.94 12.54
C PRO A 51 -3.06 27.07 13.11
N ASN A 52 -3.63 27.84 14.04
CA ASN A 52 -2.86 28.77 14.83
C ASN A 52 -1.91 28.00 15.76
N ASN A 53 -0.65 28.41 15.85
CA ASN A 53 0.34 27.72 16.68
C ASN A 53 0.12 27.92 18.19
N THR A 54 -0.82 28.78 18.59
CA THR A 54 -1.17 29.03 19.99
C THR A 54 -2.34 28.21 20.52
N VAL A 55 -3.01 27.41 19.67
CA VAL A 55 -4.17 26.60 20.08
C VAL A 55 -3.81 25.12 20.20
N THR A 56 -4.22 24.50 21.31
CA THR A 56 -3.94 23.09 21.64
C THR A 56 -4.98 22.10 21.08
N GLY A 57 -6.09 22.62 20.56
CA GLY A 57 -7.14 21.85 19.91
C GLY A 57 -7.99 22.77 19.04
N THR A 58 -8.40 22.30 17.87
CA THR A 58 -9.21 23.07 16.92
C THR A 58 -10.39 22.25 16.44
N THR A 59 -11.54 22.90 16.33
CA THR A 59 -12.69 22.41 15.56
C THR A 59 -12.84 23.18 14.26
N ILE A 60 -13.18 22.47 13.19
CA ILE A 60 -13.65 23.06 11.94
C ILE A 60 -15.13 22.77 11.82
N GLY A 61 -15.95 23.82 11.93
CA GLY A 61 -17.40 23.74 11.73
C GLY A 61 -17.76 23.90 10.25
N VAL A 62 -18.81 23.20 9.81
CA VAL A 62 -19.49 23.46 8.54
C VAL A 62 -20.95 23.74 8.84
N GLY A 63 -21.46 24.89 8.42
CA GLY A 63 -22.84 25.31 8.71
C GLY A 63 -23.39 26.29 7.68
N PRO A 64 -24.71 26.56 7.72
CA PRO A 64 -25.33 27.49 6.78
C PRO A 64 -24.85 28.92 7.05
N PHE A 65 -24.52 29.67 5.99
CA PHE A 65 -24.36 31.12 6.06
C PHE A 65 -25.73 31.80 5.91
N SER A 66 -26.63 31.60 6.86
CA SER A 66 -28.01 32.08 6.75
C SER A 66 -28.57 32.55 8.09
N SER A 67 -29.38 33.61 8.03
CA SER A 67 -30.19 34.07 9.15
C SER A 67 -31.56 33.37 9.22
N ILE A 68 -31.86 32.47 8.28
CA ILE A 68 -33.13 31.75 8.19
C ILE A 68 -33.09 30.56 9.15
N VAL A 69 -34.09 30.49 10.04
CA VAL A 69 -34.25 29.39 10.99
C VAL A 69 -34.71 28.13 10.24
N GLY A 70 -34.10 26.99 10.57
CA GLY A 70 -34.49 25.68 10.04
C GLY A 70 -33.75 25.24 8.78
N GLU A 71 -32.69 25.94 8.39
CA GLU A 71 -31.78 25.44 7.35
C GLU A 71 -30.86 24.34 7.89
N ASP A 72 -30.77 23.24 7.15
CA ASP A 72 -29.87 22.14 7.43
C ASP A 72 -28.69 22.13 6.45
N VAL A 73 -27.48 21.95 6.98
CA VAL A 73 -26.32 21.56 6.18
C VAL A 73 -26.04 20.09 6.42
N ILE A 74 -26.26 19.29 5.38
CA ILE A 74 -26.00 17.85 5.40
C ILE A 74 -24.58 17.62 4.89
N VAL A 75 -23.67 17.28 5.80
CA VAL A 75 -22.31 16.86 5.44
C VAL A 75 -22.34 15.37 5.10
N LEU A 76 -22.18 15.05 3.82
CA LEU A 76 -22.21 13.66 3.34
C LEU A 76 -20.92 12.88 3.63
N GLY A 77 -19.81 13.57 3.86
CA GLY A 77 -18.51 12.99 4.21
C GLY A 77 -17.43 14.05 4.30
N ALA A 78 -16.32 13.71 4.96
CA ALA A 78 -15.13 14.55 5.03
C ALA A 78 -13.88 13.68 4.91
N GLN A 79 -12.94 14.10 4.06
CA GLN A 79 -11.60 13.54 3.97
C GLN A 79 -10.63 14.58 4.52
N VAL A 80 -9.89 14.22 5.56
CA VAL A 80 -8.90 15.09 6.21
C VAL A 80 -7.53 14.48 6.00
N GLU A 81 -6.64 15.25 5.39
CA GLU A 81 -5.27 14.83 5.13
C GLU A 81 -4.29 15.72 5.89
N TYR A 82 -3.34 15.10 6.57
CA TYR A 82 -2.20 15.77 7.19
C TYR A 82 -0.93 15.32 6.49
N ALA A 83 -0.58 15.98 5.40
CA ALA A 83 0.66 15.71 4.67
C ALA A 83 1.13 16.95 3.89
N PRO A 84 2.45 17.10 3.66
CA PRO A 84 3.00 18.15 2.81
C PRO A 84 2.70 17.95 1.31
N PHE A 85 2.13 16.80 0.93
CA PHE A 85 1.76 16.46 -0.43
C PHE A 85 0.29 16.04 -0.48
N PRO A 86 -0.52 16.54 -1.44
CA PRO A 86 -1.90 16.10 -1.61
C PRO A 86 -1.94 14.59 -1.87
N THR A 87 -2.75 13.84 -1.13
CA THR A 87 -3.12 12.50 -1.57
C THR A 87 -4.32 12.60 -2.52
N SER A 88 -4.47 11.63 -3.41
CA SER A 88 -5.51 11.71 -4.44
C SER A 88 -6.89 11.59 -3.79
N PHE A 89 -7.78 12.55 -4.05
CA PHE A 89 -9.21 12.41 -3.74
C PHE A 89 -9.77 11.19 -4.47
N ILE A 90 -10.28 10.21 -3.72
CA ILE A 90 -10.92 9.04 -4.31
C ILE A 90 -12.39 9.38 -4.50
N VAL A 91 -12.75 9.80 -5.72
CA VAL A 91 -14.16 9.98 -6.10
C VAL A 91 -14.81 8.59 -6.14
N THR A 92 -15.68 8.29 -5.18
CA THR A 92 -16.57 7.14 -5.29
C THR A 92 -17.80 7.55 -6.10
N GLY A 93 -17.82 7.22 -7.39
CA GLY A 93 -19.06 7.31 -8.16
C GLY A 93 -20.11 6.34 -7.60
N ASN A 94 -21.40 6.60 -7.81
CA ASN A 94 -22.52 5.76 -7.35
C ASN A 94 -22.56 4.33 -7.94
N GLY A 95 -21.50 3.90 -8.62
CA GLY A 95 -21.30 2.52 -9.04
C GLY A 95 -20.32 1.83 -8.10
N SER A 96 -20.54 0.55 -7.82
CA SER A 96 -19.46 -0.30 -7.33
C SER A 96 -18.32 -0.27 -8.36
N VAL A 97 -17.27 0.50 -8.09
CA VAL A 97 -16.05 0.46 -8.89
C VAL A 97 -15.21 -0.66 -8.31
N THR A 98 -15.15 -1.79 -9.01
CA THR A 98 -14.13 -2.80 -8.73
C THR A 98 -12.79 -2.20 -9.13
N ARG A 99 -12.05 -1.64 -8.16
CA ARG A 99 -10.71 -1.12 -8.38
C ARG A 99 -9.82 -2.27 -8.85
N GLY A 100 -9.26 -2.13 -10.04
CA GLY A 100 -8.22 -3.07 -10.51
C GLY A 100 -7.04 -3.08 -9.53
N PRO A 101 -6.30 -4.19 -9.44
CA PRO A 101 -5.13 -4.26 -8.56
C PRO A 101 -4.10 -3.18 -8.95
N ASP A 102 -3.46 -2.56 -7.96
CA ASP A 102 -2.31 -1.69 -8.21
C ASP A 102 -1.17 -2.56 -8.72
N ARG A 103 -0.81 -2.39 -10.00
CA ARG A 103 0.30 -3.10 -10.61
C ARG A 103 1.47 -2.16 -10.76
N PHE A 104 2.45 -2.33 -9.88
CA PHE A 104 3.75 -1.71 -10.07
C PHE A 104 4.65 -2.66 -10.86
N LEU A 105 4.98 -2.25 -12.09
CA LEU A 105 5.85 -2.99 -13.01
C LEU A 105 7.15 -2.21 -13.19
N ILE A 106 8.28 -2.86 -12.94
CA ILE A 106 9.60 -2.28 -13.18
C ILE A 106 10.17 -2.89 -14.47
N PRO A 107 10.52 -2.09 -15.49
CA PRO A 107 11.21 -2.59 -16.68
C PRO A 107 12.58 -3.17 -16.32
N THR A 108 12.84 -4.40 -16.72
CA THR A 108 14.07 -5.15 -16.38
C THR A 108 15.22 -4.86 -17.35
N SER A 109 15.56 -3.59 -17.56
CA SER A 109 16.68 -3.18 -18.42
C SER A 109 18.04 -3.62 -17.85
N THR A 110 19.14 -2.93 -18.16
CA THR A 110 20.53 -3.35 -17.85
C THR A 110 20.83 -3.59 -16.36
N TRP A 111 19.97 -3.13 -15.45
CA TRP A 111 20.13 -3.32 -14.01
C TRP A 111 19.74 -4.72 -13.53
N PHE A 112 18.92 -5.47 -14.29
CA PHE A 112 18.42 -6.78 -13.87
C PHE A 112 19.27 -7.93 -14.42
N ASN A 113 19.58 -8.89 -13.55
CA ASN A 113 20.26 -10.13 -13.86
C ASN A 113 19.28 -11.30 -13.65
N ASN A 114 18.86 -11.94 -14.74
CA ASN A 114 17.86 -13.00 -14.74
C ASN A 114 18.44 -14.41 -14.51
N THR A 115 19.77 -14.55 -14.46
CA THR A 115 20.45 -15.84 -14.24
C THR A 115 20.96 -15.96 -12.81
N THR A 116 21.27 -14.84 -12.16
CA THR A 116 21.81 -14.82 -10.78
C THR A 116 21.36 -13.57 -10.06
N SER A 117 20.67 -13.69 -8.92
CA SER A 117 20.19 -12.53 -8.15
C SER A 117 19.81 -12.86 -6.71
N SER A 118 19.59 -11.82 -5.91
CA SER A 118 18.97 -11.93 -4.59
C SER A 118 17.98 -10.79 -4.36
N TRP A 119 16.93 -11.09 -3.60
CA TRP A 119 15.95 -10.12 -3.16
C TRP A 119 15.71 -10.24 -1.67
N ASN A 120 15.42 -9.10 -1.04
CA ASN A 120 15.04 -9.02 0.36
C ASN A 120 13.82 -8.12 0.49
N ALA A 121 12.87 -8.51 1.32
CA ALA A 121 11.66 -7.77 1.59
C ALA A 121 11.36 -7.73 3.09
N TYR A 122 10.73 -6.65 3.52
CA TYR A 122 10.07 -6.56 4.83
C TYR A 122 8.61 -6.22 4.58
N PHE A 123 7.70 -7.14 4.95
CA PHE A 123 6.29 -7.07 4.56
C PHE A 123 5.39 -7.79 5.56
N ASP A 124 4.08 -7.55 5.43
CA ASP A 124 2.97 -8.29 6.04
C ASP A 124 1.84 -8.54 5.00
N GLY A 125 0.93 -9.45 5.33
CA GLY A 125 -0.30 -9.73 4.60
C GLY A 125 -0.32 -11.05 3.83
N GLY A 126 -1.11 -11.08 2.75
CA GLY A 126 -1.18 -12.19 1.79
C GLY A 126 -2.21 -13.26 2.08
N ARG A 127 -2.84 -13.23 3.27
CA ARG A 127 -3.89 -14.17 3.65
C ARG A 127 -5.12 -14.09 2.74
N GLU A 128 -5.48 -12.89 2.29
CA GLU A 128 -6.65 -12.64 1.45
C GLU A 128 -6.44 -13.04 -0.01
N SER A 129 -5.25 -13.55 -0.36
CA SER A 129 -5.03 -14.12 -1.67
C SER A 129 -6.00 -15.27 -1.93
N THR A 130 -6.70 -15.21 -3.06
CA THR A 130 -7.73 -16.18 -3.48
C THR A 130 -7.18 -17.59 -3.75
N GLN A 131 -5.86 -17.77 -3.69
CA GLN A 131 -5.19 -19.06 -3.88
C GLN A 131 -4.55 -19.57 -2.59
N GLY A 132 -5.32 -19.60 -1.50
CA GLY A 132 -4.90 -20.26 -0.26
C GLY A 132 -3.74 -19.58 0.44
N TYR A 133 -3.85 -18.28 0.70
CA TYR A 133 -2.86 -17.49 1.44
C TYR A 133 -1.57 -17.15 0.65
N TYR A 134 -1.57 -17.42 -0.67
CA TYR A 134 -0.46 -17.16 -1.59
C TYR A 134 -0.40 -15.71 -2.07
N GLY A 135 -0.05 -14.78 -1.19
CA GLY A 135 0.26 -13.39 -1.55
C GLY A 135 1.68 -13.27 -2.10
N ARG A 136 1.83 -12.88 -3.36
CA ARG A 136 3.16 -12.69 -3.96
C ARG A 136 3.72 -11.34 -3.54
N VAL A 137 4.88 -11.34 -2.88
CA VAL A 137 5.64 -10.13 -2.59
C VAL A 137 6.40 -9.72 -3.85
N ILE A 138 7.04 -10.67 -4.53
CA ILE A 138 7.77 -10.49 -5.78
C ILE A 138 7.48 -11.65 -6.72
N SER A 139 7.18 -11.32 -7.99
CA SER A 139 7.01 -12.30 -9.06
C SER A 139 7.71 -11.87 -10.34
N PHE A 140 8.05 -12.86 -11.16
CA PHE A 140 8.55 -12.63 -12.52
C PHE A 140 7.45 -12.92 -13.53
N ALA A 141 7.71 -12.65 -14.81
CA ALA A 141 6.77 -12.95 -15.87
C ALA A 141 6.43 -14.46 -15.89
N GLY A 142 5.15 -14.78 -16.04
CA GLY A 142 4.65 -16.16 -16.04
C GLY A 142 4.28 -16.67 -14.65
N SER A 143 4.43 -17.98 -14.45
CA SER A 143 3.94 -18.66 -13.25
C SER A 143 4.88 -18.49 -12.06
N GLY A 144 6.18 -18.24 -12.27
CA GLY A 144 7.18 -18.15 -11.21
C GLY A 144 6.91 -17.11 -10.13
N THR A 145 7.12 -17.51 -8.88
CA THR A 145 7.06 -16.65 -7.69
C THR A 145 8.41 -16.65 -7.02
N PHE A 146 8.99 -15.47 -6.84
CA PHE A 146 10.31 -15.39 -6.24
C PHE A 146 10.26 -15.24 -4.73
N LEU A 147 9.26 -14.52 -4.22
CA LEU A 147 9.04 -14.39 -2.79
C LEU A 147 7.55 -14.22 -2.53
N SER A 148 7.01 -15.01 -1.61
CA SER A 148 5.59 -14.99 -1.25
C SER A 148 5.39 -15.37 0.21
N THR A 149 4.21 -15.02 0.73
CA THR A 149 3.69 -15.39 2.05
C THR A 149 3.26 -16.86 2.12
N ASP A 150 3.69 -17.74 1.20
CA ASP A 150 3.08 -19.05 1.13
C ASP A 150 3.95 -20.25 0.72
N CYS A 151 3.61 -21.33 1.42
CA CYS A 151 3.80 -22.74 1.11
C CYS A 151 2.72 -23.58 1.83
N GLY A 152 1.45 -23.23 1.62
CA GLY A 152 0.25 -23.73 2.31
C GLY A 152 0.00 -23.19 3.73
N ASN A 153 0.67 -22.13 4.19
CA ASN A 153 0.56 -21.62 5.57
C ASN A 153 1.14 -20.19 5.70
N THR A 154 0.45 -19.29 6.43
CA THR A 154 0.88 -17.91 6.66
C THR A 154 2.14 -17.77 7.52
N THR A 155 2.58 -18.84 8.21
CA THR A 155 3.88 -18.85 8.91
C THR A 155 5.09 -19.13 8.05
N LYS A 156 4.85 -19.45 6.78
CA LYS A 156 5.87 -19.87 5.84
C LYS A 156 6.02 -18.84 4.74
N ILE A 157 7.26 -18.72 4.27
CA ILE A 157 7.59 -18.03 3.04
C ILE A 157 8.00 -19.05 1.99
N GLY A 158 7.79 -18.71 0.72
CA GLY A 158 8.07 -19.63 -0.37
C GLY A 158 8.54 -18.98 -1.66
N THR A 159 9.30 -19.79 -2.42
CA THR A 159 9.62 -19.57 -3.83
C THR A 159 9.03 -20.71 -4.66
N TRP A 160 8.59 -20.41 -5.89
CA TRP A 160 8.10 -21.38 -6.86
C TRP A 160 8.67 -21.06 -8.24
N ASN A 161 9.28 -22.04 -8.89
CA ASN A 161 9.85 -21.87 -10.23
C ASN A 161 8.97 -22.43 -11.36
N GLY A 162 7.70 -22.71 -11.09
CA GLY A 162 6.83 -23.40 -12.05
C GLY A 162 6.76 -24.92 -11.87
N THR A 163 7.76 -25.51 -11.20
CA THR A 163 7.88 -26.97 -11.05
C THR A 163 7.85 -27.40 -9.58
N SER A 164 8.64 -26.77 -8.73
CA SER A 164 8.77 -27.15 -7.31
C SER A 164 8.72 -25.94 -6.40
N ASN A 165 8.29 -26.15 -5.15
CA ASN A 165 8.31 -25.13 -4.10
C ASN A 165 9.54 -25.32 -3.21
N VAL A 166 10.15 -24.22 -2.76
CA VAL A 166 11.10 -24.22 -1.63
C VAL A 166 10.53 -23.29 -0.58
N CYS A 167 10.45 -23.79 0.66
CA CYS A 167 9.67 -23.17 1.71
C CYS A 167 10.46 -23.09 3.00
N LYS A 168 10.28 -21.98 3.73
CA LYS A 168 10.87 -21.78 5.05
C LYS A 168 9.76 -21.45 6.04
N ASP A 169 9.68 -22.25 7.10
CA ASP A 169 8.91 -21.86 8.28
C ASP A 169 9.69 -20.84 9.11
N THR A 170 9.05 -19.73 9.39
CA THR A 170 9.63 -18.59 10.11
C THR A 170 9.11 -18.48 11.55
N GLY A 171 8.06 -19.25 11.87
CA GLY A 171 7.37 -19.21 13.16
C GLY A 171 6.58 -17.94 13.44
N ILE A 172 6.44 -17.00 12.47
CA ILE A 172 5.53 -15.84 12.61
C ILE A 172 4.45 -15.90 11.57
N ASP A 173 3.26 -15.45 11.94
CA ASP A 173 2.19 -15.22 10.99
C ASP A 173 2.41 -13.88 10.26
N TYR A 174 2.85 -13.95 9.00
CA TYR A 174 3.07 -12.75 8.17
C TYR A 174 1.78 -11.96 7.94
N TYR A 175 0.60 -12.55 8.16
CA TYR A 175 -0.66 -11.82 8.06
C TYR A 175 -0.82 -10.74 9.12
N THR A 176 -0.39 -11.04 10.35
CA THR A 176 -0.61 -10.18 11.52
C THR A 176 0.65 -9.47 11.99
N MET A 177 1.82 -9.94 11.56
CA MET A 177 3.12 -9.37 11.94
C MET A 177 4.03 -9.23 10.72
N SER A 178 4.60 -8.04 10.54
CA SER A 178 5.59 -7.83 9.49
C SER A 178 6.90 -8.57 9.81
N GLY A 179 7.60 -9.01 8.77
CA GLY A 179 8.88 -9.70 8.94
C GLY A 179 9.79 -9.60 7.73
N GLY A 180 11.09 -9.80 7.99
CA GLY A 180 12.11 -9.90 6.94
C GLY A 180 12.07 -11.25 6.26
N ALA A 181 12.14 -11.26 4.93
CA ALA A 181 12.36 -12.45 4.12
C ALA A 181 13.31 -12.15 2.96
N ALA A 182 14.02 -13.16 2.50
CA ALA A 182 14.94 -13.03 1.39
C ALA A 182 15.02 -14.34 0.61
N ALA A 183 15.23 -14.20 -0.69
CA ALA A 183 15.47 -15.31 -1.59
C ALA A 183 16.64 -14.99 -2.53
N ALA A 184 17.37 -16.02 -2.91
CA ALA A 184 18.51 -15.92 -3.83
C ALA A 184 18.51 -17.09 -4.80
N TYR A 185 19.02 -16.90 -6.01
CA TYR A 185 19.18 -17.97 -7.00
C TYR A 185 20.42 -17.76 -7.86
N ASP A 186 20.92 -18.86 -8.40
CA ASP A 186 22.01 -18.89 -9.37
C ASP A 186 21.82 -20.08 -10.32
N GLU A 187 21.67 -19.76 -11.60
CA GLU A 187 21.50 -20.72 -12.69
C GLU A 187 22.75 -21.58 -12.91
N GLY A 188 23.95 -21.00 -12.79
CA GLY A 188 25.20 -21.73 -12.91
C GLY A 188 25.41 -22.74 -11.77
N MET A 189 24.89 -22.45 -10.58
CA MET A 189 24.92 -23.36 -9.44
C MET A 189 23.72 -24.30 -9.38
N MET A 190 22.67 -24.08 -10.18
CA MET A 190 21.40 -24.81 -10.09
C MET A 190 20.78 -24.80 -8.68
N THR A 191 20.97 -23.71 -7.94
CA THR A 191 20.47 -23.54 -6.56
C THR A 191 19.59 -22.32 -6.40
N ARG A 192 18.59 -22.45 -5.51
CA ARG A 192 17.86 -21.34 -4.93
C ARG A 192 17.75 -21.52 -3.42
N SER A 193 17.74 -20.40 -2.71
CA SER A 193 17.72 -20.38 -1.24
C SER A 193 16.68 -19.38 -0.78
N ILE A 194 16.02 -19.68 0.33
CA ILE A 194 15.06 -18.80 0.97
C ILE A 194 15.28 -18.77 2.48
N THR A 195 15.13 -17.59 3.06
CA THR A 195 15.20 -17.40 4.51
C THR A 195 14.33 -16.24 4.98
N GLY A 196 14.06 -16.20 6.29
CA GLY A 196 13.35 -15.11 6.94
C GLY A 196 13.72 -15.02 8.42
N ARG A 197 13.56 -13.83 9.00
CA ARG A 197 13.76 -13.53 10.42
C ARG A 197 15.12 -13.93 10.99
N GLY A 198 16.17 -13.84 10.20
CA GLY A 198 17.50 -14.24 10.62
C GLY A 198 17.64 -15.73 10.90
N LEU A 199 16.76 -16.60 10.36
CA LEU A 199 16.92 -18.05 10.42
C LEU A 199 17.92 -18.55 9.37
N PRO A 200 18.50 -19.75 9.53
CA PRO A 200 19.32 -20.35 8.48
C PRO A 200 18.52 -20.57 7.19
N PRO A 201 19.08 -20.29 5.99
CA PRO A 201 18.38 -20.54 4.74
C PRO A 201 18.05 -22.02 4.50
N VAL A 202 17.03 -22.24 3.69
CA VAL A 202 16.71 -23.56 3.13
C VAL A 202 16.93 -23.50 1.63
N ASP A 203 17.64 -24.49 1.12
CA ASP A 203 17.95 -24.61 -0.30
C ASP A 203 16.96 -25.51 -1.04
N GLY A 204 16.86 -25.31 -2.34
CA GLY A 204 16.36 -26.31 -3.25
C GLY A 204 16.89 -26.10 -4.66
N SER A 205 16.55 -27.04 -5.54
CA SER A 205 17.02 -27.02 -6.91
C SER A 205 16.45 -25.83 -7.68
N TYR A 206 17.29 -25.20 -8.48
CA TYR A 206 16.88 -24.28 -9.53
C TYR A 206 16.98 -25.02 -10.87
N THR A 207 15.87 -25.09 -11.61
CA THR A 207 15.78 -25.89 -12.84
C THR A 207 15.23 -25.11 -14.04
N GLY A 208 15.23 -23.77 -13.99
CA GLY A 208 14.82 -22.94 -15.12
C GLY A 208 15.04 -21.46 -14.84
N SER A 209 15.19 -20.65 -15.89
CA SER A 209 15.39 -19.21 -15.73
C SER A 209 14.16 -18.53 -15.14
N TYR A 210 14.35 -17.63 -14.17
CA TYR A 210 13.33 -16.62 -13.85
C TYR A 210 13.23 -15.66 -15.04
N SER A 211 12.50 -16.09 -16.07
CA SER A 211 12.35 -15.35 -17.32
C SER A 211 11.66 -14.02 -17.06
N THR A 212 12.36 -12.93 -17.35
CA THR A 212 11.79 -11.59 -17.34
C THR A 212 11.73 -11.03 -18.75
N THR A 213 11.23 -11.79 -19.72
CA THR A 213 10.74 -11.15 -20.96
C THR A 213 9.58 -10.21 -20.60
N GLY A 214 9.92 -8.99 -20.15
CA GLY A 214 8.97 -7.93 -19.81
C GLY A 214 9.19 -7.28 -18.45
N ASN A 215 8.73 -7.92 -17.37
CA ASN A 215 8.40 -7.21 -16.13
C ASN A 215 8.68 -8.01 -14.84
N ILE A 216 8.93 -7.28 -13.75
CA ILE A 216 8.82 -7.78 -12.36
C ILE A 216 7.53 -7.23 -11.76
N GLY A 217 6.75 -8.11 -11.13
CA GLY A 217 5.55 -7.74 -10.37
C GLY A 217 5.86 -7.64 -8.88
N ILE A 218 5.44 -6.53 -8.27
CA ILE A 218 5.50 -6.33 -6.81
C ILE A 218 4.07 -6.36 -6.26
N GLY A 219 3.86 -7.13 -5.19
CA GLY A 219 2.55 -7.26 -4.54
C GLY A 219 1.53 -8.10 -5.33
N GLY A 220 1.96 -8.90 -6.29
CA GLY A 220 1.05 -9.72 -7.09
C GLY A 220 1.73 -10.49 -8.21
N ASN A 221 0.91 -11.20 -8.99
CA ASN A 221 1.35 -11.85 -10.22
C ASN A 221 1.54 -10.82 -11.35
N SER A 222 2.75 -10.73 -11.90
CA SER A 222 3.12 -9.78 -12.96
C SER A 222 2.27 -9.90 -14.25
N GLY A 223 1.68 -11.08 -14.51
CA GLY A 223 0.90 -11.36 -15.73
C GLY A 223 -0.60 -11.61 -15.52
N SER A 224 -1.11 -11.59 -14.28
CA SER A 224 -2.49 -11.98 -13.97
C SER A 224 -3.05 -11.22 -12.76
N ALA A 225 -4.37 -11.14 -12.63
CA ALA A 225 -5.04 -10.56 -11.46
C ALA A 225 -5.16 -11.56 -10.28
N THR A 226 -4.23 -12.51 -10.16
CA THR A 226 -4.23 -13.54 -9.12
C THR A 226 -3.08 -13.32 -8.14
N ASN A 227 -3.19 -13.93 -6.96
CA ASN A 227 -2.11 -13.95 -5.98
C ASN A 227 -1.67 -12.58 -5.47
N MET A 228 -2.63 -11.66 -5.42
CA MET A 228 -2.39 -10.31 -4.96
C MET A 228 -2.07 -10.33 -3.47
N LEU A 229 -1.00 -9.64 -3.12
CA LEU A 229 -0.71 -9.36 -1.73
C LEU A 229 -1.71 -8.30 -1.27
N ASN A 230 -2.60 -8.69 -0.35
CA ASN A 230 -3.31 -7.73 0.46
C ASN A 230 -2.52 -7.54 1.75
N GLY A 231 -1.88 -6.38 1.90
CA GLY A 231 -0.95 -6.10 2.99
C GLY A 231 0.04 -5.01 2.60
N HIS A 232 1.12 -4.90 3.37
CA HIS A 232 2.11 -3.85 3.20
C HIS A 232 3.48 -4.42 2.86
N ILE A 233 4.18 -3.77 1.93
CA ILE A 233 5.60 -3.99 1.68
C ILE A 233 6.33 -2.73 2.13
N GLN A 234 6.94 -2.77 3.30
CA GLN A 234 7.67 -1.63 3.87
C GLN A 234 8.99 -1.38 3.13
N LYS A 235 9.67 -2.46 2.72
CA LYS A 235 10.99 -2.38 2.10
C LYS A 235 11.17 -3.52 1.11
N LEU A 236 11.78 -3.21 -0.03
CA LEU A 236 12.22 -4.18 -1.01
C LEU A 236 13.62 -3.81 -1.51
N LYS A 237 14.53 -4.77 -1.55
CA LYS A 237 15.90 -4.62 -2.04
C LYS A 237 16.21 -5.68 -3.08
N TYR A 238 16.97 -5.26 -4.09
CA TYR A 238 17.45 -6.10 -5.16
C TYR A 238 18.98 -6.08 -5.21
N TYR A 239 19.57 -7.24 -5.49
CA TYR A 239 21.00 -7.42 -5.71
C TYR A 239 21.20 -8.20 -7.01
N PRO A 240 21.90 -7.66 -8.02
CA PRO A 240 22.16 -8.32 -9.31
C PRO A 240 23.24 -9.41 -9.22
N ALA A 241 23.35 -10.04 -8.05
CA ALA A 241 24.27 -11.11 -7.72
C ALA A 241 23.63 -12.00 -6.65
N ARG A 242 24.10 -13.25 -6.55
CA ARG A 242 23.70 -14.17 -5.48
C ARG A 242 24.45 -13.81 -4.21
N VAL A 243 23.71 -13.34 -3.22
CA VAL A 243 24.21 -13.12 -1.87
C VAL A 243 24.43 -14.48 -1.20
N LEU A 244 25.54 -14.65 -0.48
CA LEU A 244 25.86 -15.89 0.25
C LEU A 244 24.84 -16.15 1.36
N ASP A 245 24.57 -17.41 1.68
CA ASP A 245 23.51 -17.80 2.63
C ASP A 245 23.62 -17.13 4.01
N ALA A 246 24.84 -17.01 4.55
CA ALA A 246 25.08 -16.31 5.81
C ALA A 246 24.70 -14.81 5.72
N GLN A 247 24.99 -14.17 4.59
CA GLN A 247 24.60 -12.77 4.35
C GLN A 247 23.09 -12.66 4.06
N LEU A 248 22.52 -13.63 3.34
CA LEU A 248 21.10 -13.69 3.05
C LEU A 248 20.27 -13.76 4.34
N GLN A 249 20.74 -14.56 5.31
CA GLN A 249 20.17 -14.63 6.65
C GLN A 249 20.22 -13.26 7.35
N LEU A 250 21.37 -12.60 7.36
CA LEU A 250 21.55 -11.28 7.98
C LEU A 250 20.64 -10.19 7.40
N LEU A 251 20.32 -10.26 6.10
CA LEU A 251 19.39 -9.31 5.46
C LEU A 251 17.96 -9.39 6.00
N THR A 252 17.61 -10.45 6.73
CA THR A 252 16.23 -10.71 7.19
C THR A 252 16.00 -10.47 8.68
N GLN A 253 17.00 -9.94 9.39
CA GLN A 253 16.88 -9.54 10.80
C GLN A 253 16.06 -8.26 10.97
#